data_AF-F6GVG7-F1
#
_entry.id   AF-F6GVG7-F1
#
_cell.length_a   1.000
_cell.length_b   1.000
_cell.length_c   1.000
_cell.angle_alpha   90.00
_cell.angle_beta   90.00
_cell.angle_gamma   90.00
#
_symmetry.space_group_name_H-M   'P 1'
#
loop_
_entity.id
_entity.type
_entity.pdbx_description
1 polymer ?
#
loop_
_entity_poly.entity_id
_entity_poly.type
_entity_poly.pdbx_seq_one_letter_code
_entity_poly.pdbx_strand_id
1 'polypeptide(L)'
;MPDSPCEVCKGSGRVDCHHCQGRGRTNCVQLIMLPKGEWPKWCRTCGGSGLSYCSRCLGTGEYRDIMGFHFMKRGTDQSQDHKNSQVRDNPRPHSTADLLINEEQWK
;
A
#
# COMPACT_ATOMS: atom_id res chain seq x y z
N MET A 1 -10.67 -18.09 6.74
CA MET A 1 -9.25 -18.48 6.61
C MET A 1 -8.44 -17.33 7.20
N PRO A 2 -7.43 -17.56 8.06
CA PRO A 2 -6.55 -16.47 8.47
C PRO A 2 -5.81 -15.95 7.24
N ASP A 3 -5.81 -14.64 7.05
CA ASP A 3 -5.04 -14.02 5.97
C ASP A 3 -3.56 -14.31 6.19
N SER A 4 -2.89 -14.86 5.17
CA SER A 4 -1.47 -15.21 5.27
C SER A 4 -0.64 -13.94 5.59
N PRO A 5 0.42 -14.04 6.40
CA PRO A 5 1.27 -12.88 6.69
C PRO A 5 1.91 -12.35 5.40
N CYS A 6 2.07 -11.03 5.30
CA CYS A 6 2.78 -10.43 4.19
C CYS A 6 4.24 -10.91 4.18
N GLU A 7 4.66 -11.56 3.10
CA GLU A 7 6.00 -12.17 2.98
C GLU A 7 7.14 -11.15 3.04
N VAL A 8 6.89 -9.91 2.60
CA VAL A 8 7.91 -8.84 2.55
C VAL A 8 8.24 -8.33 3.94
N CYS A 9 7.22 -8.04 4.76
CA CYS A 9 7.42 -7.53 6.13
C CYS A 9 7.27 -8.61 7.20
N LYS A 10 7.04 -9.87 6.80
CA LYS A 10 6.83 -11.03 7.66
C LYS A 10 5.74 -10.79 8.71
N GLY A 11 4.66 -10.12 8.34
CA GLY A 11 3.57 -9.80 9.26
C GLY A 11 3.67 -8.48 10.02
N SER A 12 4.81 -7.77 9.99
CA SER A 12 5.01 -6.59 10.85
C SER A 12 4.33 -5.30 10.34
N GLY A 13 3.98 -5.26 9.05
CA GLY A 13 3.51 -4.04 8.38
C GLY A 13 4.61 -2.99 8.13
N ARG A 14 5.82 -3.18 8.68
CA ARG A 14 6.92 -2.22 8.62
C ARG A 14 8.14 -2.86 7.94
N VAL A 15 8.92 -2.07 7.24
CA VAL A 15 10.21 -2.47 6.67
C VAL A 15 11.24 -1.37 6.93
N ASP A 16 12.52 -1.70 6.79
CA ASP A 16 13.57 -0.70 6.89
C ASP A 16 13.34 0.43 5.88
N CYS A 17 13.46 1.66 6.37
CA CYS A 17 13.30 2.83 5.53
C CYS A 17 14.37 2.83 4.43
N HIS A 18 13.94 2.83 3.17
CA HIS A 18 14.83 2.82 2.01
C HIS A 18 15.80 4.02 1.98
N HIS A 19 15.44 5.15 2.57
CA HIS A 19 16.27 6.36 2.54
C HIS A 19 17.40 6.34 3.57
N CYS A 20 17.18 5.75 4.75
CA CYS A 20 18.18 5.68 5.81
C CYS A 20 18.63 4.26 6.15
N GLN A 21 18.18 3.26 5.38
CA GLN A 21 18.52 1.84 5.54
C GLN A 21 18.31 1.36 6.99
N GLY A 22 17.16 1.67 7.59
CA GLY A 22 16.88 1.26 8.97
C GLY A 22 17.47 2.14 10.07
N ARG A 23 18.36 3.09 9.74
CA ARG A 23 19.12 3.86 10.76
C ARG A 23 18.36 4.99 11.43
N GLY A 24 17.33 5.51 10.80
CA GLY A 24 16.58 6.69 11.26
C GLY A 24 17.29 8.03 11.05
N ARG A 25 18.55 8.05 10.61
CA ARG A 25 19.35 9.26 10.39
C ARG A 25 20.08 9.23 9.05
N THR A 26 20.50 10.39 8.57
CA THR A 26 21.25 10.53 7.31
C THR A 26 22.70 10.94 7.49
N ASN A 27 23.09 11.47 8.65
CA ASN A 27 24.51 11.65 8.97
C ASN A 27 25.10 10.40 9.63
N CYS A 28 26.38 10.16 9.35
CA CYS A 28 27.18 9.13 10.01
C CYS A 28 26.50 7.75 10.01
N VAL A 29 25.85 7.39 8.89
CA VAL A 29 25.01 6.16 8.76
C VAL A 29 25.80 4.86 8.94
N GLN A 30 27.11 4.91 8.69
CA GLN A 30 28.01 3.78 8.87
C GLN A 30 28.33 3.52 10.35
N LEU A 31 28.20 4.52 11.21
CA LEU A 31 28.46 4.40 12.63
C LEU A 31 27.18 3.99 13.39
N ILE A 32 27.31 3.05 14.31
CA ILE A 32 26.21 2.58 15.18
C ILE A 32 25.78 3.70 16.14
N MET A 33 26.75 4.44 16.67
CA MET A 33 26.55 5.61 17.53
C MET A 33 27.09 6.85 16.84
N LEU A 34 26.48 8.01 17.09
CA LEU A 34 27.07 9.27 16.63
C LEU A 34 28.36 9.57 17.41
N PRO A 35 29.33 10.24 16.77
CA PRO A 35 30.45 10.84 17.47
C PRO A 35 29.97 11.81 18.55
N LYS A 36 30.76 11.96 19.61
CA LYS A 36 30.45 12.93 20.67
C LYS A 36 30.40 14.34 20.09
N GLY A 37 29.35 15.09 20.45
CA GLY A 37 29.17 16.48 20.01
C GLY A 37 28.40 16.65 18.69
N GLU A 38 28.11 15.56 17.97
CA GLU A 38 27.26 15.62 16.78
C GLU A 38 25.79 15.33 17.10
N TRP A 39 24.90 16.11 16.51
CA TRP A 39 23.45 15.88 16.56
C TRP A 39 22.99 15.00 15.39
N PRO A 40 22.02 14.08 15.60
CA PRO A 40 21.45 13.29 14.52
C PRO A 40 20.67 14.18 13.55
N LYS A 41 21.04 14.09 12.28
CA LYS A 41 20.23 14.58 11.16
C LYS A 41 19.17 13.52 10.87
N TRP A 42 18.00 13.69 11.46
CA TRP A 42 16.90 12.75 11.31
C TRP A 42 16.51 12.56 9.86
N CYS A 43 16.25 11.31 9.49
CA CYS A 43 15.69 10.99 8.18
C CYS A 43 14.28 11.55 8.10
N ARG A 44 14.06 12.50 7.18
CA ARG A 44 12.75 13.14 6.98
C ARG A 44 11.70 12.16 6.47
N THR A 45 12.11 11.14 5.71
CA THR A 45 11.20 10.14 5.12
C THR A 45 10.54 9.26 6.18
N CYS A 46 11.27 8.86 7.23
CA CYS A 46 10.74 8.00 8.29
C CYS A 46 10.55 8.73 9.64
N GLY A 47 10.78 10.04 9.68
CA GLY A 47 10.69 10.84 10.91
C GLY A 47 11.61 10.37 12.04
N GLY A 48 12.76 9.78 11.72
CA GLY A 48 13.70 9.26 12.72
C GLY A 48 13.48 7.81 13.18
N SER A 49 12.36 7.18 12.83
CA SER A 49 12.04 5.80 13.29
C SER A 49 12.92 4.70 12.68
N GLY A 50 13.56 4.96 11.54
CA GLY A 50 14.25 3.94 10.76
C GLY A 50 13.32 3.03 9.96
N LEU A 51 12.00 3.11 10.14
CA LEU A 51 11.04 2.21 9.52
C LEU A 51 10.10 2.95 8.57
N SER A 52 9.76 2.33 7.45
CA SER A 52 8.69 2.75 6.55
C SER A 52 7.57 1.71 6.52
N TYR A 53 6.38 2.13 6.10
CA TYR A 53 5.31 1.17 5.81
C TYR A 53 5.75 0.23 4.70
N CYS A 54 5.42 -1.05 4.86
CA CYS A 54 5.60 -2.03 3.80
C CYS A 54 4.69 -1.66 2.63
N SER A 55 5.26 -1.41 1.45
CA SER A 55 4.51 -1.06 0.25
C SER A 55 3.57 -2.18 -0.23
N ARG A 56 3.89 -3.45 0.07
CA ARG A 56 3.10 -4.61 -0.35
C ARG A 56 1.78 -4.71 0.40
N CYS A 57 1.81 -4.55 1.73
CA CYS A 57 0.61 -4.63 2.57
C CYS A 57 0.05 -3.26 2.95
N LEU A 58 0.72 -2.17 2.58
CA LEU A 58 0.40 -0.79 2.98
C LEU A 58 0.33 -0.61 4.51
N GLY A 59 1.12 -1.39 5.25
CA GLY A 59 1.17 -1.31 6.70
C GLY A 59 0.28 -2.29 7.47
N THR A 60 -0.58 -3.07 6.81
CA THR A 60 -1.47 -4.01 7.53
C THR A 60 -0.73 -5.22 8.09
N GLY A 61 0.40 -5.60 7.49
CA GLY A 61 1.11 -6.84 7.83
C GLY A 61 0.49 -8.09 7.21
N GLU A 62 -0.71 -7.99 6.65
CA GLU A 62 -1.43 -9.09 6.03
C GLU A 62 -1.17 -9.14 4.52
N TYR A 63 -1.25 -10.34 3.94
CA TYR A 63 -1.20 -10.52 2.50
C TYR A 63 -2.39 -9.80 1.86
N ARG A 64 -2.11 -9.02 0.81
CA ARG A 64 -3.14 -8.39 0.00
C ARG A 64 -3.15 -9.09 -1.35
N ASP A 65 -4.29 -9.69 -1.69
CA ASP A 65 -4.56 -10.09 -3.06
C ASP A 65 -4.42 -8.90 -4.00
N ILE A 66 -4.05 -9.18 -5.25
CA ILE A 66 -3.92 -8.14 -6.28
C ILE A 66 -5.31 -7.53 -6.48
N MET A 67 -5.56 -6.39 -5.84
CA MET A 67 -6.77 -5.61 -6.06
C MET A 67 -6.65 -4.97 -7.44
N GLY A 68 -7.31 -5.55 -8.43
CA GLY A 68 -7.25 -5.13 -9.82
C GLY A 68 -8.24 -5.90 -10.70
N PHE A 69 -8.14 -5.70 -12.02
CA PHE A 69 -9.02 -6.37 -12.98
C PHE A 69 -8.63 -7.84 -13.09
N HIS A 70 -9.50 -8.74 -12.63
CA HIS A 70 -9.45 -10.12 -13.06
C HIS A 70 -9.78 -10.15 -14.56
N PHE A 71 -8.75 -10.38 -15.40
CA PHE A 71 -8.98 -10.73 -16.79
C PHE A 71 -9.74 -12.07 -16.82
N MET A 72 -11.06 -12.03 -16.99
CA MET A 72 -11.84 -13.21 -17.28
C MET A 72 -11.30 -13.77 -18.59
N LYS A 73 -10.53 -14.86 -18.50
CA LYS A 73 -10.08 -15.61 -19.67
C LYS A 73 -11.34 -15.92 -20.48
N ARG A 74 -11.44 -15.39 -21.72
CA ARG A 74 -12.59 -15.64 -22.61
C ARG A 74 -12.68 -17.15 -22.82
N GLY A 75 -13.58 -17.78 -22.08
CA GLY A 75 -13.81 -19.21 -22.16
C GLY A 75 -14.35 -19.55 -23.52
N THR A 76 -13.65 -20.42 -24.24
CA THR A 76 -14.30 -21.30 -25.19
C THR A 76 -15.14 -22.30 -24.39
N ASP A 77 -16.46 -22.11 -24.52
CA ASP A 77 -17.58 -23.01 -24.24
C ASP A 77 -17.73 -23.74 -22.90
N GLN A 78 -18.84 -23.35 -22.24
CA GLN A 78 -19.90 -24.18 -21.67
C GLN A 78 -19.54 -25.24 -20.60
N SER A 79 -19.88 -24.93 -19.35
CA SER A 79 -20.96 -25.65 -18.66
C SER A 79 -21.48 -24.83 -17.48
N GLN A 80 -22.80 -24.80 -17.37
CA GLN A 80 -23.59 -24.12 -16.35
C GLN A 80 -23.29 -24.72 -14.97
N ASP A 81 -23.30 -23.87 -13.94
CA ASP A 81 -23.95 -24.24 -12.67
C ASP A 81 -24.30 -23.00 -11.85
N HIS A 82 -25.61 -22.79 -11.71
CA HIS A 82 -26.25 -21.74 -10.93
C HIS A 82 -26.09 -22.00 -9.44
N LYS A 83 -25.55 -21.04 -8.66
CA LYS A 83 -26.02 -20.81 -7.27
C LYS A 83 -26.17 -19.31 -6.97
N ASN A 84 -27.44 -18.96 -6.83
CA ASN A 84 -28.03 -17.69 -6.46
C ASN A 84 -27.60 -17.23 -5.05
N SER A 85 -27.14 -15.99 -4.91
CA SER A 85 -27.15 -15.28 -3.62
C SER A 85 -27.40 -13.79 -3.86
N GLN A 86 -28.62 -13.35 -3.58
CA GLN A 86 -29.06 -11.96 -3.66
C GLN A 86 -28.30 -11.09 -2.65
N VAL A 87 -27.55 -10.10 -3.12
CA VAL A 87 -27.06 -8.99 -2.30
C VAL A 87 -27.66 -7.70 -2.85
N ARG A 88 -28.36 -6.98 -1.98
CA ARG A 88 -29.09 -5.73 -2.30
C ARG A 88 -28.10 -4.63 -2.66
N ASP A 89 -28.24 -4.05 -3.85
CA ASP A 89 -27.47 -2.90 -4.30
C ASP A 89 -27.82 -1.67 -3.45
N ASN A 90 -26.81 -1.10 -2.78
CA ASN A 90 -26.90 0.22 -2.16
C ASN A 90 -26.28 1.25 -3.11
N PRO A 91 -26.87 2.45 -3.33
CA PRO A 91 -26.33 3.40 -4.29
C PRO A 91 -24.96 3.96 -3.84
N ARG A 92 -24.00 4.03 -4.77
CA ARG A 92 -22.66 4.61 -4.54
C ARG A 92 -22.74 6.11 -4.24
N PRO A 93 -21.94 6.65 -3.31
CA PRO A 93 -21.69 8.09 -3.24
C PRO A 93 -20.83 8.52 -4.43
N HIS A 94 -21.30 9.48 -5.21
CA HIS A 94 -20.53 10.09 -6.29
C HIS A 94 -19.35 10.88 -5.71
N SER A 95 -18.16 10.66 -6.27
CA SER A 95 -16.95 11.41 -5.93
C SER A 95 -17.03 12.79 -6.59
N THR A 96 -16.62 13.83 -5.88
CA THR A 96 -16.57 15.23 -6.35
C THR A 96 -15.64 15.45 -7.55
N ALA A 97 -14.86 14.45 -7.96
CA ALA A 97 -14.00 14.51 -9.13
C ALA A 97 -14.77 14.49 -10.48
N ASP A 98 -16.01 14.01 -10.51
CA ASP A 98 -16.79 13.90 -11.76
C ASP A 98 -17.46 15.23 -12.20
N LEU A 99 -17.42 16.28 -11.37
CA LEU A 99 -18.08 17.57 -11.68
C LEU A 99 -17.22 18.56 -12.48
N LEU A 100 -15.93 18.28 -12.72
CA LEU A 100 -15.01 19.24 -13.35
C LEU A 100 -14.74 18.99 -14.84
N ILE A 101 -15.41 18.02 -15.47
CA ILE A 101 -15.13 17.67 -16.89
C ILE A 101 -16.10 18.36 -17.87
N ASN A 102 -17.09 19.14 -17.40
CA ASN A 102 -18.18 19.61 -18.26
C ASN A 102 -18.24 21.15 -18.47
N GLU A 103 -17.11 21.85 -18.42
CA GLU A 103 -17.06 23.32 -18.57
C GLU A 103 -16.27 23.83 -19.80
N GLU A 104 -15.81 22.95 -20.72
CA GLU A 104 -15.00 23.36 -21.89
C GLU A 104 -15.59 23.01 -23.26
N GLN A 105 -16.92 22.92 -23.39
CA GLN A 105 -17.54 22.91 -24.71
C GLN A 105 -18.81 23.74 -24.71
N TRP A 106 -18.69 25.07 -24.89
CA TRP A 106 -19.55 25.85 -25.78
C TRP A 106 -18.78 27.14 -26.14
N LYS A 107 -18.24 27.14 -27.36
CA LYS A 107 -18.02 28.37 -28.13
C LYS A 107 -19.37 28.95 -28.54
#